data_AF-A0A7V8W9D6-F1
#
_entry.id   AF-A0A7V8W9D6-F1
#
_cell.length_a   1.000
_cell.length_b   1.000
_cell.length_c   1.000
_cell.angle_alpha   90.00
_cell.angle_beta   90.00
_cell.angle_gamma   90.00
#
_symmetry.space_group_name_H-M   'P 1'
#
loop_
_entity.id
_entity.type
_entity.pdbx_description
1 polymer ?
#
loop_
_entity_poly.entity_id
_entity_poly.type
_entity_poly.pdbx_seq_one_letter_code
_entity_poly.pdbx_strand_id
1 'polypeptide(L)'
;MLTIHLSIVIFLPLAAALVASVLPARAGRWVVLAGTAGSLGYAVAMIADLDASSAGLQYVTDIAWISELGIRYSLGVDGLSVFMIAVTTLLWFFATLAACLRDWEHPRLFFFQLALAETAVLGVFCAQDLALFVLFFDLTLVPFYFLIGAWGERDRVRATTKLIIYTLVGSLLMLAGAIALGVLAAQESGGELSFALADLTERTLPEGTQQWIFVLFAAAFLVKMPAFPLHGWMPDAYRAAPIPVLVLLSAVLSKLGAYGFLRVVLPILPDASLHFQEIVLVIAVVSILYGSALAFSQDEARLVVGYSSIAQLGFITLGIFSLDDLGA
;
A
#
# COMPACT_ATOMS: atom_id res chain seq x y z
N MET A 1 -12.26 27.04 6.25
CA MET A 1 -12.16 25.59 6.44
C MET A 1 -12.80 24.94 5.22
N LEU A 2 -11.99 24.31 4.37
CA LEU A 2 -12.54 23.45 3.32
C LEU A 2 -13.06 22.17 3.98
N THR A 3 -14.29 21.76 3.67
CA THR A 3 -14.77 20.44 4.07
C THR A 3 -14.17 19.38 3.16
N ILE A 4 -13.07 18.77 3.60
CA ILE A 4 -12.37 17.71 2.88
C ILE A 4 -12.98 16.35 3.25
N HIS A 5 -13.40 15.59 2.25
CA HIS A 5 -13.96 14.24 2.33
C HIS A 5 -13.01 13.24 1.66
N LEU A 6 -12.45 12.33 2.45
CA LEU A 6 -11.46 11.34 1.98
C LEU A 6 -12.01 10.39 0.90
N SER A 7 -13.31 10.08 0.93
CA SER A 7 -13.95 9.29 -0.14
C SER A 7 -13.80 9.93 -1.51
N ILE A 8 -13.73 11.27 -1.61
CA ILE A 8 -13.55 11.95 -2.89
C ILE A 8 -12.14 11.67 -3.43
N VAL A 9 -11.09 11.86 -2.63
CA VAL A 9 -9.72 11.61 -3.12
C VAL A 9 -9.50 10.14 -3.51
N ILE A 10 -10.09 9.21 -2.76
CA ILE A 10 -9.99 7.77 -3.03
C ILE A 10 -10.67 7.41 -4.35
N PHE A 11 -11.91 7.84 -4.58
CA PHE A 11 -12.74 7.35 -5.68
C PHE A 11 -12.77 8.26 -6.92
N LEU A 12 -12.24 9.49 -6.86
CA LEU A 12 -12.19 10.40 -8.00
C LEU A 12 -11.47 9.81 -9.23
N PRO A 13 -10.31 9.12 -9.11
CA PRO A 13 -9.65 8.49 -10.25
C PRO A 13 -10.54 7.42 -10.88
N LEU A 14 -11.14 6.55 -10.07
CA LEU A 14 -12.02 5.48 -10.54
C LEU A 14 -13.28 6.04 -11.21
N ALA A 15 -13.89 7.08 -10.65
CA ALA A 15 -15.04 7.75 -11.26
C ALA A 15 -14.68 8.33 -12.65
N ALA A 16 -13.53 8.99 -12.77
CA ALA A 16 -13.03 9.48 -14.05
C ALA A 16 -12.78 8.33 -15.05
N ALA A 17 -12.25 7.19 -14.60
CA ALA A 17 -12.06 6.01 -15.43
C ALA A 17 -13.37 5.34 -15.89
N LEU A 18 -14.38 5.30 -15.02
CA LEU A 18 -15.71 4.81 -15.38
C LEU A 18 -16.34 5.68 -16.47
N VAL A 19 -16.25 7.01 -16.35
CA VAL A 19 -16.67 7.95 -17.41
C VAL A 19 -15.84 7.74 -18.68
N ALA A 20 -14.52 7.57 -18.57
CA ALA A 20 -13.66 7.31 -19.72
C ALA A 20 -13.98 6.00 -20.46
N SER A 21 -14.55 5.00 -19.78
CA SER A 21 -14.87 3.69 -20.37
C SER A 21 -15.96 3.75 -21.45
N VAL A 22 -16.89 4.72 -21.35
CA VAL A 22 -17.95 4.95 -22.32
C VAL A 22 -17.57 5.94 -23.43
N LEU A 23 -16.48 6.69 -23.25
CA LEU A 23 -16.00 7.68 -24.21
C LEU A 23 -15.07 7.07 -25.28
N PRO A 24 -14.89 7.73 -26.44
CA PRO A 24 -13.86 7.34 -27.40
C PRO A 24 -12.48 7.30 -26.75
N ALA A 25 -11.65 6.30 -27.08
CA ALA A 25 -10.35 6.07 -26.43
C ALA A 25 -9.41 7.29 -26.45
N ARG A 26 -9.48 8.12 -27.49
CA ARG A 26 -8.71 9.37 -27.59
C ARG A 26 -9.11 10.39 -26.53
N ALA A 27 -10.40 10.52 -26.22
CA ALA A 27 -10.89 11.43 -25.18
C ALA A 27 -10.76 10.80 -23.79
N GLY A 28 -11.04 9.50 -23.66
CA GLY A 28 -11.03 8.79 -22.38
C GLY A 28 -9.70 8.88 -21.62
N ARG A 29 -8.56 8.79 -22.33
CA ARG A 29 -7.23 8.93 -21.68
C ARG A 29 -7.06 10.27 -20.95
N TRP A 30 -7.55 11.37 -21.54
CA TRP A 30 -7.46 12.71 -20.95
C TRP A 30 -8.45 12.91 -19.80
N VAL A 31 -9.60 12.23 -19.82
CA VAL A 31 -10.54 12.22 -18.69
C VAL A 31 -9.90 11.53 -17.48
N VAL A 32 -9.22 10.40 -17.68
CA VAL A 32 -8.49 9.74 -16.58
C VAL A 32 -7.35 10.61 -16.06
N LEU A 33 -6.59 11.26 -16.95
CA LEU A 33 -5.58 12.23 -16.53
C LEU A 33 -6.18 13.36 -15.69
N ALA A 34 -7.31 13.92 -16.10
CA ALA A 34 -8.02 14.94 -15.32
C ALA A 34 -8.47 14.42 -13.94
N GLY A 35 -8.89 13.16 -13.84
CA GLY A 35 -9.18 12.49 -12.57
C GLY A 35 -7.97 12.44 -11.65
N THR A 36 -6.82 11.95 -12.15
CA THR A 36 -5.57 11.87 -11.37
C THR A 36 -5.04 13.27 -10.99
N ALA A 37 -5.19 14.26 -11.88
CA ALA A 37 -4.85 15.65 -11.60
C ALA A 37 -5.77 16.25 -10.52
N GLY A 38 -7.05 15.87 -10.53
CA GLY A 38 -8.01 16.22 -9.49
C GLY A 38 -7.61 15.64 -8.13
N SER A 39 -7.19 14.37 -8.08
CA SER A 39 -6.68 13.75 -6.85
C SER A 39 -5.41 14.43 -6.34
N LEU A 40 -4.48 14.80 -7.22
CA LEU A 40 -3.31 15.59 -6.87
C LEU A 40 -3.69 16.97 -6.32
N GLY A 41 -4.64 17.66 -6.96
CA GLY A 41 -5.17 18.94 -6.47
C GLY A 41 -5.81 18.79 -5.08
N TYR A 42 -6.51 17.67 -4.85
CA TYR A 42 -7.10 17.34 -3.55
C TYR A 42 -6.04 17.10 -2.48
N ALA A 43 -4.97 16.35 -2.80
CA ALA A 43 -3.85 16.13 -1.89
C ALA A 43 -3.13 17.43 -1.54
N VAL A 44 -2.95 18.35 -2.49
CA VAL A 44 -2.40 19.69 -2.23
C VAL A 44 -3.31 20.50 -1.31
N ALA A 45 -4.63 20.45 -1.52
CA ALA A 45 -5.59 21.10 -0.64
C ALA A 45 -5.55 20.52 0.78
N MET A 46 -5.41 19.20 0.92
CA MET A 46 -5.23 18.54 2.21
C MET A 46 -3.96 19.01 2.93
N ILE A 47 -2.82 19.11 2.24
CA ILE A 47 -1.58 19.62 2.85
C ILE A 47 -1.75 21.07 3.31
N ALA A 48 -2.43 21.91 2.52
CA ALA A 48 -2.60 23.32 2.85
C ALA A 48 -3.56 23.57 4.02
N ASP A 49 -4.53 22.68 4.24
CA ASP A 49 -5.53 22.77 5.30
C ASP A 49 -5.16 21.91 6.54
N LEU A 50 -4.11 21.07 6.45
CA LEU A 50 -3.67 20.19 7.53
C LEU A 50 -3.23 20.98 8.77
N ASP A 51 -3.86 20.69 9.91
CA ASP A 51 -3.42 21.25 11.18
C ASP A 51 -2.24 20.45 11.75
N ALA A 52 -1.02 20.92 11.52
CA ALA A 52 0.20 20.29 12.03
C ALA A 52 0.35 20.36 13.56
N SER A 53 -0.49 21.14 14.26
CA SER A 53 -0.47 21.20 15.73
C SER A 53 -1.33 20.11 16.38
N SER A 54 -2.20 19.45 15.62
CA SER A 54 -3.02 18.34 16.08
C SER A 54 -2.31 17.01 15.85
N ALA A 55 -2.07 16.26 16.93
CA ALA A 55 -1.52 14.90 16.86
C ALA A 55 -2.55 13.84 16.44
N GLY A 56 -3.83 14.20 16.34
CA GLY A 56 -4.92 13.26 16.05
C GLY A 56 -5.22 13.10 14.55
N LEU A 57 -6.06 12.11 14.26
CA LEU A 57 -6.61 11.91 12.91
C LEU A 57 -7.46 13.11 12.46
N GLN A 58 -7.28 13.51 11.21
CA GLN A 58 -8.04 14.58 10.55
C GLN A 58 -8.88 14.01 9.39
N TYR A 59 -9.88 14.79 8.97
CA TYR A 59 -10.82 14.43 7.89
C TYR A 59 -11.54 13.09 8.12
N VAL A 60 -11.89 12.80 9.37
CA VAL A 60 -12.44 11.51 9.78
C VAL A 60 -13.83 11.30 9.22
N THR A 61 -14.05 10.14 8.62
CA THR A 61 -15.38 9.64 8.23
C THR A 61 -15.54 8.28 8.85
N ASP A 62 -16.57 8.09 9.67
CA ASP A 62 -16.78 6.83 10.37
C ASP A 62 -18.24 6.38 10.26
N ILE A 63 -18.47 5.32 9.49
CA ILE A 63 -19.80 4.81 9.18
C ILE A 63 -19.78 3.30 9.37
N ALA A 64 -20.76 2.75 10.09
CA ALA A 64 -20.93 1.30 10.21
C ALA A 64 -21.17 0.68 8.81
N TRP A 65 -20.36 -0.30 8.42
CA TRP A 65 -20.48 -0.94 7.11
C TRP A 65 -21.07 -2.34 7.21
N ILE A 66 -20.46 -3.21 8.04
CA ILE A 66 -20.97 -4.55 8.35
C ILE A 66 -21.03 -4.69 9.86
N SER A 67 -22.13 -4.21 10.45
CA SER A 67 -22.30 -4.11 11.90
C SER A 67 -22.17 -5.46 12.62
N GLU A 68 -22.63 -6.54 11.99
CA GLU A 68 -22.56 -7.91 12.54
C GLU A 68 -21.11 -8.39 12.73
N LEU A 69 -20.18 -7.85 11.94
CA LEU A 69 -18.76 -8.17 11.99
C LEU A 69 -17.92 -7.07 12.65
N GLY A 70 -18.55 -6.00 13.16
CA GLY A 70 -17.81 -4.86 13.70
C GLY A 70 -16.95 -4.11 12.68
N ILE A 71 -17.21 -4.28 11.38
CA ILE A 71 -16.44 -3.66 10.29
C ILE A 71 -17.05 -2.30 9.96
N ARG A 72 -16.20 -1.29 9.92
CA ARG A 72 -16.59 0.11 9.67
C ARG A 72 -15.94 0.62 8.40
N TYR A 73 -16.68 1.44 7.65
CA TYR A 73 -16.08 2.33 6.67
C TYR A 73 -15.49 3.53 7.41
N SER A 74 -14.34 3.29 8.05
CA SER A 74 -13.62 4.28 8.83
C SER A 74 -12.43 4.79 8.03
N LEU A 75 -12.44 6.08 7.74
CA LEU A 75 -11.37 6.80 7.06
C LEU A 75 -10.85 7.92 7.95
N GLY A 76 -9.57 8.21 7.84
CA GLY A 76 -8.90 9.30 8.55
C GLY A 76 -7.45 9.39 8.11
N VAL A 77 -6.84 10.55 8.25
CA VAL A 77 -5.44 10.76 7.88
C VAL A 77 -4.70 11.55 8.95
N ASP A 78 -3.41 11.28 9.07
CA ASP A 78 -2.43 12.01 9.86
C ASP A 78 -1.26 12.46 8.96
N GLY A 79 -0.20 13.02 9.54
CA GLY A 79 0.96 13.50 8.78
C GLY A 79 1.59 12.43 7.88
N LEU A 80 1.74 11.19 8.38
CA LEU A 80 2.26 10.07 7.61
C LEU A 80 1.35 9.75 6.42
N SER A 81 0.05 9.64 6.65
CA SER A 81 -0.94 9.30 5.63
C SER A 81 -1.03 10.38 4.55
N VAL A 82 -1.02 11.66 4.94
CA VAL A 82 -1.02 12.79 3.99
C VAL A 82 0.23 12.81 3.13
N PHE A 83 1.41 12.56 3.71
CA PHE A 83 2.66 12.45 2.95
C PHE A 83 2.58 11.33 1.90
N MET A 84 2.09 10.16 2.30
CA MET A 84 1.94 9.02 1.38
C MET A 84 0.90 9.27 0.29
N ILE A 85 -0.23 9.92 0.59
CA ILE A 85 -1.24 10.34 -0.38
C ILE A 85 -0.64 11.36 -1.37
N ALA A 86 0.13 12.33 -0.90
CA ALA A 86 0.76 13.34 -1.74
C ALA A 86 1.75 12.73 -2.74
N VAL A 87 2.66 11.87 -2.26
CA VAL A 87 3.61 11.15 -3.12
C VAL A 87 2.86 10.26 -4.12
N THR A 88 1.80 9.57 -3.67
CA THR A 88 0.99 8.70 -4.52
C THR A 88 0.35 9.47 -5.67
N THR A 89 -0.42 10.51 -5.36
CA THR A 89 -1.14 11.31 -6.36
C THR A 89 -0.20 12.03 -7.32
N LEU A 90 0.94 12.53 -6.83
CA LEU A 90 1.96 13.16 -7.67
C LEU A 90 2.51 12.18 -8.70
N LEU A 91 2.92 10.99 -8.25
CA LEU A 91 3.49 9.98 -9.12
C LEU A 91 2.45 9.39 -10.07
N TRP A 92 1.21 9.20 -9.61
CA TRP A 92 0.11 8.73 -10.46
C TRP A 92 -0.23 9.72 -11.56
N PHE A 93 -0.25 11.02 -11.26
CA PHE A 93 -0.44 12.05 -12.27
C PHE A 93 0.62 11.97 -13.37
N PHE A 94 1.91 11.93 -13.02
CA PHE A 94 2.98 11.87 -14.02
C PHE A 94 3.04 10.54 -14.76
N ALA A 95 2.77 9.41 -14.09
CA ALA A 95 2.69 8.11 -14.74
C ALA A 95 1.52 8.05 -15.74
N THR A 96 0.37 8.61 -15.37
CA THR A 96 -0.81 8.69 -16.24
C THR A 96 -0.56 9.64 -17.41
N LEU A 97 0.09 10.78 -17.18
CA LEU A 97 0.50 11.71 -18.24
C LEU A 97 1.42 11.00 -19.24
N ALA A 98 2.46 10.34 -18.76
CA ALA A 98 3.37 9.57 -19.62
C ALA A 98 2.63 8.45 -20.39
N ALA A 99 1.67 7.80 -19.75
CA ALA A 99 0.84 6.79 -20.40
C ALA A 99 -0.09 7.37 -21.47
N CYS A 100 -0.62 8.59 -21.30
CA CYS A 100 -1.46 9.27 -22.29
C CYS A 100 -0.74 9.59 -23.60
N LEU A 101 0.59 9.80 -23.52
CA LEU A 101 1.48 10.07 -24.64
C LEU A 101 1.86 8.81 -25.44
N ARG A 102 1.40 7.64 -25.02
CA ARG A 102 1.65 6.36 -25.68
C ARG A 102 0.33 5.76 -26.18
N ASP A 103 0.42 4.94 -27.22
CA ASP A 103 -0.69 4.12 -27.65
C ASP A 103 -0.61 2.73 -27.01
N TRP A 104 -1.76 2.26 -26.54
CA TRP A 104 -1.93 0.99 -25.84
C TRP A 104 -2.97 0.16 -26.57
N GLU A 105 -2.78 -1.16 -26.60
CA GLU A 105 -3.86 -2.08 -26.95
C GLU A 105 -4.96 -1.98 -25.89
N HIS A 106 -6.23 -1.98 -26.28
CA HIS A 106 -7.37 -1.84 -25.35
C HIS A 106 -7.19 -0.69 -24.33
N PRO A 107 -6.97 0.57 -24.77
CA PRO A 107 -6.56 1.68 -23.91
C PRO A 107 -7.57 1.98 -22.80
N ARG A 108 -8.87 1.77 -23.05
CA ARG A 108 -9.92 1.94 -22.02
C ARG A 108 -9.68 1.04 -20.81
N LEU A 109 -9.29 -0.22 -21.05
CA LEU A 109 -9.02 -1.16 -19.97
C LEU A 109 -7.71 -0.81 -19.25
N PHE A 110 -6.68 -0.38 -19.99
CA PHE A 110 -5.42 0.07 -19.38
C PHE A 110 -5.64 1.22 -18.39
N PHE A 111 -6.30 2.30 -18.82
CA PHE A 111 -6.56 3.46 -17.97
C PHE A 111 -7.53 3.16 -16.82
N PHE A 112 -8.48 2.23 -17.02
CA PHE A 112 -9.33 1.74 -15.94
C PHE A 112 -8.52 1.04 -14.85
N GLN A 113 -7.64 0.10 -15.22
CA GLN A 113 -6.80 -0.59 -14.25
C GLN A 113 -5.81 0.37 -13.57
N LEU A 114 -5.27 1.35 -14.31
CA LEU A 114 -4.38 2.35 -13.74
C LEU A 114 -5.09 3.21 -12.67
N ALA A 115 -6.31 3.67 -12.93
CA ALA A 115 -7.08 4.46 -11.96
C ALA A 115 -7.61 3.61 -10.79
N LEU A 116 -7.99 2.35 -11.05
CA LEU A 116 -8.36 1.41 -9.99
C LEU A 116 -7.19 1.14 -9.04
N ALA A 117 -5.97 1.04 -9.57
CA ALA A 117 -4.77 0.91 -8.75
C ALA A 117 -4.52 2.16 -7.89
N GLU A 118 -4.75 3.37 -8.43
CA GLU A 118 -4.68 4.61 -7.64
C GLU A 118 -5.67 4.58 -6.47
N THR A 119 -6.94 4.27 -6.77
CA THR A 119 -8.01 4.17 -5.77
C THR A 119 -7.67 3.14 -4.69
N ALA A 120 -7.14 1.98 -5.07
CA ALA A 120 -6.78 0.94 -4.12
C ALA A 120 -5.67 1.42 -3.18
N VAL A 121 -4.61 2.03 -3.71
CA VAL A 121 -3.47 2.52 -2.93
C VAL A 121 -3.88 3.68 -2.01
N LEU A 122 -4.65 4.64 -2.51
CA LEU A 122 -5.17 5.74 -1.69
C LEU A 122 -6.08 5.23 -0.58
N GLY A 123 -6.89 4.21 -0.86
CA GLY A 123 -7.73 3.55 0.14
C GLY A 123 -6.91 2.95 1.29
N VAL A 124 -5.75 2.34 1.02
CA VAL A 124 -4.86 1.82 2.07
C VAL A 124 -4.39 2.93 3.02
N PHE A 125 -3.96 4.08 2.48
CA PHE A 125 -3.45 5.18 3.31
C PHE A 125 -4.54 5.95 4.07
N CYS A 126 -5.79 5.83 3.66
CA CYS A 126 -6.91 6.47 4.33
C CYS A 126 -7.62 5.56 5.34
N ALA A 127 -7.43 4.23 5.25
CA ALA A 127 -8.19 3.26 6.04
C ALA A 127 -7.83 3.31 7.54
N GLN A 128 -8.86 3.41 8.39
CA GLN A 128 -8.77 3.40 9.85
C GLN A 128 -9.51 2.21 10.49
N ASP A 129 -9.91 1.27 9.65
CA ASP A 129 -10.43 -0.04 10.01
C ASP A 129 -9.53 -1.10 9.36
N LEU A 130 -9.14 -2.12 10.14
CA LEU A 130 -8.21 -3.16 9.72
C LEU A 130 -8.78 -4.03 8.59
N ALA A 131 -10.07 -4.34 8.59
CA ALA A 131 -10.69 -5.09 7.50
C ALA A 131 -10.73 -4.24 6.22
N LEU A 132 -11.01 -2.93 6.35
CA LEU A 132 -10.94 -1.99 5.24
C LEU A 132 -9.51 -1.83 4.69
N PHE A 133 -8.52 -1.77 5.57
CA PHE A 133 -7.10 -1.74 5.22
C PHE A 133 -6.71 -2.99 4.41
N VAL A 134 -7.06 -4.18 4.91
CA VAL A 134 -6.79 -5.46 4.21
C VAL A 134 -7.49 -5.48 2.86
N LEU A 135 -8.75 -5.04 2.78
CA LEU A 135 -9.51 -4.98 1.53
C LEU A 135 -8.80 -4.13 0.47
N PHE A 136 -8.40 -2.89 0.82
CA PHE A 136 -7.71 -2.02 -0.13
C PHE A 136 -6.30 -2.53 -0.46
N PHE A 137 -5.59 -3.10 0.52
CA PHE A 137 -4.27 -3.67 0.34
C PHE A 137 -4.31 -4.82 -0.68
N ASP A 138 -5.30 -5.69 -0.58
CA ASP A 138 -5.51 -6.80 -1.51
C ASP A 138 -6.07 -6.34 -2.85
N LEU A 139 -6.93 -5.32 -2.85
CA LEU A 139 -7.43 -4.71 -4.08
C LEU A 139 -6.29 -4.21 -4.96
N THR A 140 -5.15 -3.78 -4.40
CA THR A 140 -3.99 -3.39 -5.21
C THR A 140 -3.46 -4.51 -6.12
N LEU A 141 -3.64 -5.78 -5.75
CA LEU A 141 -3.13 -6.90 -6.54
C LEU A 141 -3.84 -7.04 -7.90
N VAL A 142 -5.16 -6.81 -7.91
CA VAL A 142 -6.00 -7.00 -9.09
C VAL A 142 -5.56 -6.11 -10.27
N PRO A 143 -5.48 -4.78 -10.15
CA PRO A 143 -5.09 -3.93 -11.27
C PRO A 143 -3.63 -4.13 -11.66
N PHE A 144 -2.70 -4.31 -10.72
CA PHE A 144 -1.28 -4.54 -11.07
C PHE A 144 -1.08 -5.87 -11.82
N TYR A 145 -1.86 -6.91 -11.48
CA TYR A 145 -1.85 -8.15 -12.24
C TYR A 145 -2.21 -7.94 -13.70
N PHE A 146 -3.29 -7.21 -13.97
CA PHE A 146 -3.72 -6.91 -15.34
C PHE A 146 -2.74 -5.98 -16.04
N LEU A 147 -2.28 -4.91 -15.36
CA LEU A 147 -1.34 -3.94 -15.91
C LEU A 147 -0.03 -4.60 -16.39
N ILE A 148 0.50 -5.56 -15.63
CA ILE A 148 1.71 -6.30 -16.01
C ILE A 148 1.36 -7.44 -16.99
N GLY A 149 0.32 -8.23 -16.71
CA GLY A 149 0.00 -9.43 -17.49
C GLY A 149 -0.46 -9.13 -18.92
N ALA A 150 -1.24 -8.08 -19.13
CA ALA A 150 -1.78 -7.73 -20.44
C ALA A 150 -0.86 -6.77 -21.23
N TRP A 151 -0.20 -5.82 -20.57
CA TRP A 151 0.60 -4.79 -21.26
C TRP A 151 2.10 -4.88 -21.00
N GLY A 152 2.55 -5.78 -20.13
CA GLY A 152 3.96 -5.98 -19.86
C GLY A 152 4.75 -6.50 -21.06
N GLU A 153 6.07 -6.55 -20.86
CA GLU A 153 7.06 -6.94 -21.85
C GLU A 153 7.38 -8.45 -21.76
N ARG A 154 8.63 -8.83 -21.98
CA ARG A 154 9.06 -10.24 -22.05
C ARG A 154 8.68 -11.02 -20.79
N ASP A 155 8.23 -12.26 -20.98
CA ASP A 155 7.84 -13.19 -19.91
C ASP A 155 6.75 -12.68 -18.93
N ARG A 156 5.95 -11.68 -19.35
CA ARG A 156 4.93 -11.03 -18.51
C ARG A 156 3.95 -11.96 -17.81
N VAL A 157 3.54 -13.06 -18.46
CA VAL A 157 2.61 -14.03 -17.86
C VAL A 157 3.26 -14.73 -16.68
N ARG A 158 4.48 -15.26 -16.86
CA ARG A 158 5.25 -15.89 -15.78
C ARG A 158 5.52 -14.89 -14.65
N ALA A 159 5.93 -13.67 -14.99
CA ALA A 159 6.24 -12.63 -14.02
C ALA A 159 5.01 -12.24 -13.18
N THR A 160 3.86 -12.01 -13.83
CA THR A 160 2.62 -11.61 -13.14
C THR A 160 2.03 -12.75 -12.29
N THR A 161 2.11 -13.99 -12.77
CA THR A 161 1.70 -15.17 -11.97
C THR A 161 2.58 -15.32 -10.73
N LYS A 162 3.90 -15.16 -10.86
CA LYS A 162 4.83 -15.21 -9.73
C LYS A 162 4.56 -14.09 -8.72
N LEU A 163 4.37 -12.85 -9.21
CA LEU A 163 3.98 -11.70 -8.39
C LEU A 163 2.73 -12.01 -7.57
N ILE A 164 1.63 -12.40 -8.22
CA ILE A 164 0.38 -12.71 -7.54
C ILE A 164 0.61 -13.78 -6.48
N ILE A 165 1.27 -14.89 -6.80
CA ILE A 165 1.40 -16.01 -5.86
C ILE A 165 2.15 -15.55 -4.61
N TYR A 166 3.27 -14.84 -4.78
CA TYR A 166 4.03 -14.30 -3.65
C TYR A 166 3.17 -13.39 -2.78
N THR A 167 2.58 -12.36 -3.39
CA THR A 167 1.89 -11.33 -2.62
C THR A 167 0.55 -11.80 -2.08
N LEU A 168 -0.14 -12.70 -2.77
CA LEU A 168 -1.42 -13.27 -2.32
C LEU A 168 -1.20 -14.19 -1.12
N VAL A 169 -0.14 -15.01 -1.11
CA VAL A 169 0.19 -15.82 0.07
C VAL A 169 0.44 -14.92 1.29
N GLY A 170 1.21 -13.84 1.12
CA GLY A 170 1.40 -12.83 2.16
C GLY A 170 0.07 -12.21 2.62
N SER A 171 -0.74 -11.74 1.68
CA SER A 171 -2.07 -11.17 1.94
C SER A 171 -3.01 -12.12 2.70
N LEU A 172 -3.02 -13.41 2.36
CA LEU A 172 -3.83 -14.40 3.07
C LEU A 172 -3.36 -14.62 4.51
N LEU A 173 -2.04 -14.58 4.77
CA LEU A 173 -1.49 -14.60 6.12
C LEU A 173 -1.93 -13.35 6.90
N MET A 174 -1.82 -12.17 6.29
CA MET A 174 -2.31 -10.91 6.89
C MET A 174 -3.81 -10.97 7.20
N LEU A 175 -4.63 -11.48 6.28
CA LEU A 175 -6.07 -11.65 6.49
C LEU A 175 -6.35 -12.58 7.66
N ALA A 176 -5.65 -13.72 7.76
CA ALA A 176 -5.76 -14.61 8.90
C ALA A 176 -5.34 -13.91 10.22
N GLY A 177 -4.26 -13.14 10.19
CA GLY A 177 -3.81 -12.32 11.32
C GLY A 177 -4.81 -11.25 11.72
N ALA A 178 -5.45 -10.57 10.76
CA ALA A 178 -6.47 -9.56 11.00
C ALA A 178 -7.73 -10.15 11.64
N ILE A 179 -8.23 -11.27 11.11
CA ILE A 179 -9.39 -11.98 11.68
C ILE A 179 -9.06 -12.44 13.10
N ALA A 180 -7.90 -13.06 13.29
CA ALA A 180 -7.43 -13.50 14.60
C ALA A 180 -7.36 -12.34 15.61
N LEU A 181 -6.74 -11.24 15.21
CA LEU A 181 -6.61 -10.03 16.03
C LEU A 181 -7.98 -9.52 16.46
N GLY A 182 -8.92 -9.34 15.52
CA GLY A 182 -10.27 -8.88 15.85
C GLY A 182 -11.01 -9.81 16.81
N VAL A 183 -10.98 -11.12 16.55
CA VAL A 183 -11.69 -12.11 17.38
C VAL A 183 -11.08 -12.25 18.78
N LEU A 184 -9.76 -12.35 18.88
CA LEU A 184 -9.08 -12.53 20.16
C LEU A 184 -9.14 -11.25 21.00
N ALA A 185 -9.01 -10.08 20.38
CA ALA A 185 -9.20 -8.81 21.07
C ALA A 185 -10.64 -8.63 21.58
N ALA A 186 -11.63 -9.15 20.85
CA ALA A 186 -13.02 -9.16 21.31
C ALA A 186 -13.22 -10.07 22.53
N GLN A 187 -12.57 -11.23 22.58
CA GLN A 187 -12.66 -12.15 23.73
C GLN A 187 -12.13 -11.53 25.02
N GLU A 188 -11.04 -10.77 24.94
CA GLU A 188 -10.47 -10.06 26.09
C GLU A 188 -11.31 -8.84 26.53
N SER A 189 -12.15 -8.31 25.63
CA SER A 189 -12.91 -7.06 25.84
C SER A 189 -14.42 -7.27 26.02
N GLY A 190 -14.84 -8.43 26.53
CA GLY A 190 -16.26 -8.69 26.82
C GLY A 190 -17.12 -9.09 25.62
N GLY A 191 -16.50 -9.43 24.49
CA GLY A 191 -17.15 -10.03 23.31
C GLY A 191 -17.47 -9.06 22.17
N GLU A 192 -17.18 -7.77 22.30
CA GLU A 192 -17.46 -6.79 21.24
C GLU A 192 -16.41 -6.85 20.12
N LEU A 193 -16.84 -7.32 18.96
CA LEU A 193 -16.01 -7.37 17.76
C LEU A 193 -15.86 -5.96 17.16
N SER A 194 -14.61 -5.53 16.97
CA SER A 194 -14.28 -4.28 16.27
C SER A 194 -12.99 -4.46 15.49
N PHE A 195 -12.98 -3.91 14.28
CA PHE A 195 -11.78 -3.82 13.44
C PHE A 195 -11.26 -2.38 13.35
N ALA A 196 -11.85 -1.42 14.06
CA ALA A 196 -11.31 -0.07 14.12
C ALA A 196 -9.92 -0.07 14.75
N LEU A 197 -8.95 0.60 14.10
CA LEU A 197 -7.56 0.59 14.55
C LEU A 197 -7.40 1.23 15.95
N ALA A 198 -8.21 2.25 16.27
CA ALA A 198 -8.24 2.86 17.59
C ALA A 198 -8.62 1.84 18.68
N ASP A 199 -9.73 1.13 18.48
CA ASP A 199 -10.19 0.09 19.42
C ASP A 199 -9.16 -1.03 19.57
N LEU A 200 -8.54 -1.48 18.48
CA LEU A 200 -7.53 -2.55 18.51
C LEU A 200 -6.26 -2.13 19.26
N THR A 201 -5.89 -0.85 19.20
CA THR A 201 -4.71 -0.31 19.91
C THR A 201 -4.93 -0.24 21.42
N GLU A 202 -6.16 -0.01 21.86
CA GLU A 202 -6.51 0.07 23.29
C GLU A 202 -6.65 -1.31 23.96
N ARG A 203 -6.76 -2.39 23.16
CA ARG A 203 -6.99 -3.74 23.66
C ARG A 203 -5.67 -4.47 23.87
N THR A 204 -5.42 -4.88 25.11
CA THR A 204 -4.21 -5.63 25.45
C THR A 204 -4.39 -7.11 25.11
N LEU A 205 -3.44 -7.65 24.35
CA LEU A 205 -3.35 -9.08 24.03
C LEU A 205 -2.19 -9.73 24.78
N PRO A 206 -2.31 -11.00 25.20
CA PRO A 206 -1.19 -11.75 25.74
C PRO A 206 0.02 -11.75 24.79
N GLU A 207 1.24 -11.67 25.34
CA GLU A 207 2.47 -11.58 24.55
C GLU A 207 2.58 -12.70 23.50
N GLY A 208 2.32 -13.94 23.90
CA GLY A 208 2.35 -15.09 22.98
C GLY A 208 1.35 -14.95 21.83
N THR A 209 0.19 -14.32 22.07
CA THR A 209 -0.80 -14.03 21.02
C THR A 209 -0.29 -12.96 20.05
N GLN A 210 0.30 -11.89 20.57
CA GLN A 210 0.89 -10.85 19.73
C GLN A 210 2.00 -11.43 18.84
N GLN A 211 2.83 -12.35 19.35
CA GLN A 211 3.99 -12.88 18.62
C GLN A 211 3.62 -13.58 17.31
N TRP A 212 2.65 -14.51 17.32
CA TRP A 212 2.30 -15.21 16.08
C TRP A 212 1.47 -14.33 15.13
N ILE A 213 0.63 -13.43 15.67
CA ILE A 213 -0.09 -12.44 14.84
C ILE A 213 0.91 -11.51 14.15
N PHE A 214 1.94 -11.05 14.87
CA PHE A 214 3.03 -10.26 14.32
C PHE A 214 3.68 -10.97 13.13
N VAL A 215 4.02 -12.27 13.26
CA VAL A 215 4.64 -13.03 12.17
C VAL A 215 3.75 -13.07 10.93
N LEU A 216 2.43 -13.20 11.09
CA LEU A 216 1.48 -13.19 9.97
C LEU A 216 1.47 -11.85 9.22
N PHE A 217 1.40 -10.73 9.94
CA PHE A 217 1.48 -9.39 9.35
C PHE A 217 2.86 -9.09 8.75
N ALA A 218 3.93 -9.39 9.49
CA ALA A 218 5.30 -9.16 9.07
C ALA A 218 5.62 -9.93 7.78
N ALA A 219 5.17 -11.18 7.65
CA ALA A 219 5.34 -11.95 6.42
C ALA A 219 4.70 -11.24 5.21
N ALA A 220 3.47 -10.73 5.35
CA ALA A 220 2.78 -10.00 4.29
C ALA A 220 3.50 -8.71 3.90
N PHE A 221 3.90 -7.92 4.89
CA PHE A 221 4.55 -6.63 4.67
C PHE A 221 5.97 -6.78 4.12
N LEU A 222 6.76 -7.75 4.60
CA LEU A 222 8.10 -8.04 4.09
C LEU A 222 8.06 -8.60 2.66
N VAL A 223 7.05 -9.41 2.30
CA VAL A 223 6.83 -9.83 0.91
C VAL A 223 6.50 -8.62 0.03
N LYS A 224 5.63 -7.71 0.49
CA LYS A 224 5.23 -6.52 -0.28
C LYS A 224 6.36 -5.49 -0.44
N MET A 225 7.25 -5.36 0.55
CA MET A 225 8.45 -4.48 0.58
C MET A 225 9.69 -5.06 -0.11
N PRO A 226 9.52 -6.01 -1.03
CA PRO A 226 10.48 -7.09 -1.32
C PRO A 226 11.75 -7.13 -0.43
N ALA A 227 11.59 -7.44 0.87
CA ALA A 227 12.72 -7.59 1.78
C ALA A 227 13.49 -8.90 1.50
N PHE A 228 14.78 -8.96 1.83
CA PHE A 228 15.51 -10.24 1.82
C PHE A 228 14.98 -11.15 2.95
N PRO A 229 14.69 -12.45 2.72
CA PRO A 229 14.83 -13.24 1.48
C PRO A 229 13.55 -13.31 0.62
N LEU A 230 12.50 -12.57 0.95
CA LEU A 230 11.15 -12.65 0.36
C LEU A 230 10.96 -11.84 -0.94
N HIS A 231 12.02 -11.26 -1.49
CA HIS A 231 12.03 -10.41 -2.67
C HIS A 231 11.92 -11.13 -4.02
N GLY A 232 11.84 -12.46 -4.04
CA GLY A 232 12.03 -13.28 -5.25
C GLY A 232 11.10 -12.96 -6.43
N TRP A 233 9.92 -12.39 -6.18
CA TRP A 233 8.99 -11.96 -7.23
C TRP A 233 9.42 -10.67 -7.95
N MET A 234 10.17 -9.81 -7.27
CA MET A 234 10.45 -8.42 -7.69
C MET A 234 11.19 -8.34 -9.03
N PRO A 235 12.33 -9.06 -9.24
CA PRO A 235 13.10 -8.88 -10.46
C PRO A 235 12.30 -9.20 -11.73
N ASP A 236 11.50 -10.26 -11.69
CA ASP A 236 10.69 -10.69 -12.85
C ASP A 236 9.56 -9.69 -13.12
N ALA A 237 8.89 -9.22 -12.07
CA ALA A 237 7.85 -8.21 -12.19
C ALA A 237 8.39 -6.87 -12.71
N TYR A 238 9.58 -6.45 -12.27
CA TYR A 238 10.19 -5.17 -12.65
C TYR A 238 10.67 -5.17 -14.10
N ARG A 239 11.23 -6.30 -14.59
CA ARG A 239 11.56 -6.44 -16.02
C ARG A 239 10.32 -6.39 -16.88
N ALA A 240 9.26 -7.08 -16.47
CA ALA A 240 8.06 -7.23 -17.27
C ALA A 240 7.16 -5.98 -17.25
N ALA A 241 7.16 -5.19 -16.18
CA ALA A 241 6.21 -4.08 -16.04
C ALA A 241 6.43 -2.98 -17.10
N PRO A 242 5.35 -2.43 -17.70
CA PRO A 242 5.45 -1.23 -18.53
C PRO A 242 6.00 -0.07 -17.71
N ILE A 243 6.79 0.82 -18.33
CA ILE A 243 7.48 1.92 -17.62
C ILE A 243 6.56 2.73 -16.67
N PRO A 244 5.36 3.20 -17.07
CA PRO A 244 4.48 3.93 -16.14
C PRO A 244 4.07 3.09 -14.93
N VAL A 245 3.83 1.80 -15.13
CA VAL A 245 3.44 0.86 -14.07
C VAL A 245 4.63 0.52 -13.16
N LEU A 246 5.83 0.37 -13.74
CA LEU A 246 7.08 0.09 -13.02
C LEU A 246 7.40 1.20 -12.01
N VAL A 247 7.25 2.46 -12.42
CA VAL A 247 7.47 3.61 -11.53
C VAL A 247 6.54 3.53 -10.32
N LEU A 248 5.26 3.24 -10.53
CA LEU A 248 4.26 3.16 -9.45
C LEU A 248 4.46 1.95 -8.55
N LEU A 249 4.81 0.80 -9.14
CA LEU A 249 5.16 -0.43 -8.42
C LEU A 249 6.33 -0.18 -7.46
N SER A 250 7.39 0.45 -7.96
CA SER A 250 8.59 0.71 -7.16
C SER A 250 8.41 1.84 -6.17
N ALA A 251 7.84 2.96 -6.59
CA ALA A 251 7.81 4.17 -5.77
C ALA A 251 6.71 4.15 -4.70
N VAL A 252 5.59 3.47 -4.96
CA VAL A 252 4.42 3.51 -4.05
C VAL A 252 4.03 2.14 -3.54
N LEU A 253 3.82 1.14 -4.42
CA LEU A 253 3.27 -0.15 -3.99
C LEU A 253 4.17 -0.86 -2.96
N SER A 254 5.49 -0.74 -3.14
CA SER A 254 6.47 -1.29 -2.20
C SER A 254 6.44 -0.63 -0.81
N LYS A 255 5.90 0.59 -0.67
CA LYS A 255 5.82 1.31 0.62
C LYS A 255 4.61 0.91 1.44
N LEU A 256 3.64 0.21 0.85
CA LEU A 256 2.44 -0.24 1.58
C LEU A 256 2.79 -1.17 2.75
N GLY A 257 3.83 -2.01 2.62
CA GLY A 257 4.27 -2.84 3.74
C GLY A 257 4.91 -2.02 4.86
N ALA A 258 5.70 -0.99 4.54
CA ALA A 258 6.30 -0.10 5.53
C ALA A 258 5.23 0.69 6.28
N TYR A 259 4.26 1.22 5.53
CA TYR A 259 3.08 1.87 6.10
C TYR A 259 2.27 0.90 6.98
N GLY A 260 2.13 -0.37 6.57
CA GLY A 260 1.48 -1.41 7.38
C GLY A 260 2.20 -1.67 8.72
N PHE A 261 3.53 -1.68 8.74
CA PHE A 261 4.29 -1.78 9.99
C PHE A 261 4.00 -0.60 10.92
N LEU A 262 4.10 0.63 10.42
CA LEU A 262 3.87 1.85 11.20
C LEU A 262 2.43 1.99 11.68
N ARG A 263 1.46 1.66 10.81
CA ARG A 263 0.03 1.92 11.07
C ARG A 263 -0.66 0.81 11.84
N VAL A 264 -0.27 -0.44 11.59
CA VAL A 264 -0.97 -1.62 12.12
C VAL A 264 -0.10 -2.35 13.14
N VAL A 265 1.14 -2.69 12.79
CA VAL A 265 1.94 -3.62 13.63
C VAL A 265 2.43 -2.94 14.90
N LEU A 266 3.16 -1.83 14.79
CA LEU A 266 3.80 -1.21 15.95
C LEU A 266 2.79 -0.73 17.01
N PRO A 267 1.67 -0.07 16.64
CA PRO A 267 0.73 0.43 17.64
C PRO A 267 -0.05 -0.70 18.33
N ILE A 268 -0.42 -1.76 17.58
CA ILE A 268 -1.34 -2.80 18.07
C ILE A 268 -0.58 -3.97 18.71
N LEU A 269 0.64 -4.24 18.27
CA LEU A 269 1.44 -5.40 18.70
C LEU A 269 2.81 -4.95 19.25
N PRO A 270 2.87 -4.06 20.27
CA PRO A 270 4.11 -3.46 20.73
C PRO A 270 5.08 -4.48 21.35
N ASP A 271 4.58 -5.44 22.13
CA ASP A 271 5.43 -6.42 22.81
C ASP A 271 6.08 -7.39 21.80
N ALA A 272 5.30 -7.82 20.80
CA ALA A 272 5.84 -8.63 19.72
C ALA A 272 6.82 -7.85 18.83
N SER A 273 6.59 -6.55 18.64
CA SER A 273 7.50 -5.69 17.88
C SER A 273 8.87 -5.57 18.57
N LEU A 274 8.89 -5.47 19.90
CA LEU A 274 10.12 -5.53 20.70
C LEU A 274 10.75 -6.92 20.63
N HIS A 275 9.96 -7.98 20.77
CA HIS A 275 10.45 -9.37 20.73
C HIS A 275 11.16 -9.70 19.41
N PHE A 276 10.60 -9.28 18.27
CA PHE A 276 11.15 -9.56 16.94
C PHE A 276 12.06 -8.45 16.39
N GLN A 277 12.33 -7.41 17.17
CA GLN A 277 13.08 -6.23 16.72
C GLN A 277 14.42 -6.61 16.10
N GLU A 278 15.23 -7.40 16.81
CA GLU A 278 16.57 -7.81 16.36
C GLU A 278 16.50 -8.57 15.02
N ILE A 279 15.54 -9.49 14.89
CA ILE A 279 15.36 -10.27 13.66
C ILE A 279 15.01 -9.37 12.47
N VAL A 280 14.10 -8.41 12.68
CA VAL A 280 13.70 -7.47 11.61
C VAL A 280 14.85 -6.53 11.26
N LEU A 281 15.65 -6.08 12.23
CA LEU A 281 16.85 -5.28 11.98
C LEU A 281 17.90 -6.07 11.20
N VAL A 282 18.11 -7.35 11.50
CA VAL A 282 19.00 -8.23 10.70
C VAL A 282 18.48 -8.34 9.26
N ILE A 283 17.18 -8.58 9.07
CA ILE A 283 16.55 -8.61 7.74
C ILE A 283 16.78 -7.28 7.00
N ALA A 284 16.63 -6.15 7.68
CA ALA A 284 16.83 -4.82 7.12
C ALA A 284 18.28 -4.61 6.66
N VAL A 285 19.26 -4.88 7.53
CA VAL A 285 20.70 -4.77 7.22
C VAL A 285 21.10 -5.69 6.08
N VAL A 286 20.65 -6.95 6.10
CA VAL A 286 20.94 -7.88 5.00
C VAL A 286 20.29 -7.40 3.70
N SER A 287 19.07 -6.86 3.74
CA SER A 287 18.41 -6.28 2.57
C SER A 287 19.20 -5.10 1.97
N ILE A 288 19.79 -4.24 2.83
CA ILE A 288 20.69 -3.16 2.41
C ILE A 288 21.89 -3.73 1.68
N LEU A 289 22.67 -4.60 2.33
CA LEU A 289 23.91 -5.13 1.78
C LEU A 289 23.67 -5.94 0.51
N TYR A 290 22.68 -6.83 0.54
CA TYR A 290 22.33 -7.70 -0.58
C TYR A 290 21.75 -6.91 -1.76
N GLY A 291 20.83 -5.98 -1.49
CA GLY A 291 20.24 -5.11 -2.51
C GLY A 291 21.30 -4.25 -3.19
N SER A 292 22.20 -3.63 -2.42
CA SER A 292 23.32 -2.85 -2.97
C SER A 292 24.27 -3.71 -3.80
N ALA A 293 24.70 -4.87 -3.28
CA ALA A 293 25.61 -5.76 -4.00
C ALA A 293 25.02 -6.25 -5.32
N LEU A 294 23.74 -6.66 -5.32
CA LEU A 294 23.09 -7.09 -6.54
C LEU A 294 22.88 -5.95 -7.52
N ALA A 295 22.51 -4.75 -7.08
CA ALA A 295 22.36 -3.58 -7.96
C ALA A 295 23.64 -3.29 -8.75
N PHE A 296 24.82 -3.41 -8.13
CA PHE A 296 26.12 -3.24 -8.81
C PHE A 296 26.44 -4.34 -9.84
N SER A 297 25.82 -5.51 -9.72
CA SER A 297 26.04 -6.65 -10.62
C SER A 297 25.07 -6.71 -11.82
N GLN A 298 24.10 -5.79 -11.90
CA GLN A 298 23.12 -5.79 -12.99
C GLN A 298 23.54 -4.89 -14.15
N ASP A 299 23.46 -5.41 -15.37
CA ASP A 299 23.60 -4.62 -16.60
C ASP A 299 22.28 -3.94 -17.02
N GLU A 300 21.15 -4.44 -16.52
CA GLU A 300 19.82 -3.94 -16.88
C GLU A 300 19.36 -2.83 -15.93
N ALA A 301 19.18 -1.62 -16.45
CA ALA A 301 18.81 -0.44 -15.66
C ALA A 301 17.55 -0.63 -14.78
N ARG A 302 16.54 -1.38 -15.26
CA ARG A 302 15.32 -1.68 -14.48
C ARG A 302 15.63 -2.45 -13.20
N LEU A 303 16.58 -3.40 -13.28
CA LEU A 303 17.00 -4.20 -12.14
C LEU A 303 17.94 -3.46 -11.23
N VAL A 304 18.83 -2.60 -11.75
CA VAL A 304 19.66 -1.71 -10.93
C VAL A 304 18.77 -0.90 -10.00
N VAL A 305 17.71 -0.29 -10.54
CA VAL A 305 16.73 0.49 -9.76
C VAL A 305 15.94 -0.42 -8.81
N GLY A 306 15.53 -1.62 -9.25
CA GLY A 306 14.81 -2.58 -8.43
C GLY A 306 15.59 -3.05 -7.19
N TYR A 307 16.84 -3.47 -7.37
CA TYR A 307 17.70 -3.91 -6.27
C TYR A 307 18.14 -2.74 -5.37
N SER A 308 18.36 -1.55 -5.93
CA SER A 308 18.54 -0.33 -5.13
C SER A 308 17.31 -0.05 -4.26
N SER A 309 16.10 -0.30 -4.78
CA SER A 309 14.86 -0.13 -4.01
C SER A 309 14.75 -1.10 -2.84
N ILE A 310 15.26 -2.34 -2.97
CA ILE A 310 15.38 -3.27 -1.82
C ILE A 310 16.27 -2.67 -0.73
N ALA A 311 17.41 -2.10 -1.11
CA ALA A 311 18.31 -1.50 -0.13
C ALA A 311 17.67 -0.29 0.56
N GLN A 312 16.98 0.58 -0.18
CA GLN A 312 16.25 1.72 0.39
C GLN A 312 15.11 1.29 1.33
N LEU A 313 14.37 0.23 0.99
CA LEU A 313 13.35 -0.32 1.88
C LEU A 313 13.97 -0.95 3.12
N GLY A 314 15.17 -1.53 3.02
CA GLY A 314 15.96 -1.94 4.17
C GLY A 314 16.29 -0.77 5.11
N PHE A 315 16.69 0.40 4.59
CA PHE A 315 16.88 1.59 5.43
C PHE A 315 15.58 2.05 6.10
N ILE A 316 14.45 2.03 5.38
CA ILE A 316 13.14 2.36 5.94
C ILE A 316 12.78 1.38 7.07
N THR A 317 12.92 0.08 6.86
CA THR A 317 12.66 -0.94 7.89
C THR A 317 13.57 -0.75 9.10
N LEU A 318 14.84 -0.38 8.88
CA LEU A 318 15.79 -0.13 9.96
C LEU A 318 15.38 1.08 10.81
N GLY A 319 14.88 2.16 10.18
CA GLY A 319 14.33 3.32 10.88
C GLY A 319 13.07 2.96 11.68
N ILE A 320 12.10 2.30 11.04
CA ILE A 320 10.85 1.87 11.69
C ILE A 320 11.14 1.01 12.94
N PHE A 321 12.07 0.05 12.84
CA PHE A 321 12.41 -0.86 13.93
C PHE A 321 13.57 -0.38 14.82
N SER A 322 14.03 0.87 14.68
CA SER A 322 14.84 1.49 15.73
C SER A 322 14.00 1.81 16.97
N LEU A 323 12.67 1.92 16.79
CA LEU A 323 11.69 2.21 17.84
C LEU A 323 12.05 3.50 18.61
N ASP A 324 12.45 4.52 17.86
CA ASP A 324 12.89 5.82 18.36
C ASP A 324 12.24 6.91 17.49
N ASP A 325 11.87 8.04 18.10
CA ASP A 325 11.21 9.18 17.43
C ASP A 325 12.05 9.77 16.28
N LEU A 326 13.37 9.58 16.27
CA LEU A 326 14.23 10.00 15.16
C LEU A 326 14.21 9.02 13.97
N GLY A 327 13.78 7.77 14.20
CA GLY A 327 13.78 6.71 13.20
C GLY A 327 12.45 6.50 12.48
N ALA A 328 11.34 6.97 13.06
CA ALA A 328 9.97 6.77 12.57
C ALA A 328 9.16 8.08 12.57
#